data_AF-A0A6J4FAX2-F1
#
_entry.id   AF-A0A6J4FAX2-F1
#
_cell.length_a   1.000
_cell.length_b   1.000
_cell.length_c   1.000
_cell.angle_alpha   90.00
_cell.angle_beta   90.00
_cell.angle_gamma   90.00
#
_symmetry.space_group_name_H-M   'P 1'
#
loop_
_entity.id
_entity.type
_entity.pdbx_description
1 polymer ?
#
loop_
_entity_poly.entity_id
_entity_poly.type
_entity_poly.pdbx_seq_one_letter_code
_entity_poly.pdbx_strand_id
1 'polypeptide(L)'
;MPEPAILLLADGVRVAPKPVHDLDAAGAQVVPFVEGMGLDSAHRILLAAGDFSRIQLGLHPPLSGFVQGDGPRPLELGRRCLDAVRGGGFCLSLIAATAYECDVAALCIRSIAQRFAPPEAVRDSIELALGEAVGNAVIHGSLGISSDMRASLAEYQHFHSLLEDRLRDPHFAGRRVDVAASGGGGHLTVSVSDQGEGFDIDSRLARSADREAKSGRGLGLIRQLAADVAGEDGGRTLVMRFAW
;
A
#
# COMPACT_ATOMS: atom_id res chain seq x y z
N MET A 1 -4.06 -14.89 26.53
CA MET A 1 -4.18 -13.43 26.72
C MET A 1 -4.93 -12.89 25.51
N PRO A 2 -5.82 -11.88 25.63
CA PRO A 2 -6.41 -11.27 24.44
C PRO A 2 -5.28 -10.71 23.56
N GLU A 3 -5.42 -10.82 22.24
CA GLU A 3 -4.47 -10.20 21.31
C GLU A 3 -4.36 -8.70 21.59
N PRO A 4 -3.17 -8.09 21.49
CA PRO A 4 -3.02 -6.65 21.68
C PRO A 4 -3.89 -5.91 20.66
N ALA A 5 -4.79 -5.07 21.15
CA ALA A 5 -5.68 -4.28 20.30
C ALA A 5 -4.87 -3.32 19.42
N ILE A 6 -5.22 -3.23 18.13
CA ILE A 6 -4.68 -2.21 17.24
C ILE A 6 -5.48 -0.93 17.47
N LEU A 7 -4.80 0.18 17.76
CA LEU A 7 -5.45 1.47 17.97
C LEU A 7 -5.26 2.36 16.73
N LEU A 8 -6.35 2.71 16.07
CA LEU A 8 -6.36 3.75 15.04
C LEU A 8 -6.55 5.10 15.73
N LEU A 9 -5.47 5.88 15.84
CA LEU A 9 -5.46 7.19 16.48
C LEU A 9 -6.01 8.23 15.49
N ALA A 10 -7.26 8.62 15.65
CA ALA A 10 -7.92 9.60 14.79
C ALA A 10 -7.46 11.03 15.16
N ASP A 11 -6.75 11.69 14.25
CA ASP A 11 -6.28 13.07 14.38
C ASP A 11 -6.94 13.97 13.32
N GLY A 12 -7.84 14.84 13.77
CA GLY A 12 -8.49 15.84 12.92
C GLY A 12 -9.49 15.30 11.88
N VAL A 13 -9.67 13.98 11.77
CA VAL A 13 -10.59 13.33 10.83
C VAL A 13 -11.79 12.71 11.53
N ARG A 14 -12.97 12.86 10.91
CA ARG A 14 -14.20 12.20 11.36
C ARG A 14 -14.39 10.91 10.59
N VAL A 15 -14.28 9.78 11.27
CA VAL A 15 -14.65 8.49 10.71
C VAL A 15 -16.17 8.35 10.78
N ALA A 16 -16.82 8.09 9.64
CA ALA A 16 -18.25 7.84 9.61
C ALA A 16 -18.59 6.63 10.50
N PRO A 17 -19.63 6.71 11.35
CA PRO A 17 -19.86 5.74 12.42
C PRO A 17 -20.46 4.39 11.97
N LYS A 18 -20.20 3.88 10.75
CA LYS A 18 -20.56 2.49 10.38
C LYS A 18 -19.80 1.87 9.18
N PRO A 19 -19.52 0.54 9.21
CA PRO A 19 -19.48 -0.31 10.38
C PRO A 19 -18.04 -0.49 10.85
N VAL A 20 -17.78 0.11 12.01
CA VAL A 20 -16.70 -0.24 12.94
C VAL A 20 -16.71 -1.75 13.30
N HIS A 21 -17.77 -2.51 12.94
CA HIS A 21 -17.83 -3.97 13.12
C HIS A 21 -16.71 -4.75 12.44
N ASP A 22 -16.24 -4.35 11.24
CA ASP A 22 -15.16 -5.10 10.58
C ASP A 22 -13.81 -4.83 11.25
N LEU A 23 -13.61 -3.61 11.77
CA LEU A 23 -12.44 -3.26 12.56
C LEU A 23 -12.49 -3.93 13.94
N ASP A 24 -13.63 -3.89 14.63
CA ASP A 24 -13.83 -4.55 15.93
C ASP A 24 -13.63 -6.07 15.82
N ALA A 25 -14.22 -6.70 14.79
CA ALA A 25 -14.03 -8.12 14.51
C ALA A 25 -12.57 -8.44 14.13
N ALA A 26 -11.88 -7.48 13.50
CA ALA A 26 -10.46 -7.56 13.21
C ALA A 26 -9.57 -7.06 14.36
N GLY A 27 -10.10 -6.81 15.58
CA GLY A 27 -9.35 -6.42 16.78
C GLY A 27 -8.71 -5.03 16.72
N ALA A 28 -9.27 -4.13 15.90
CA ALA A 28 -8.82 -2.76 15.73
C ALA A 28 -9.89 -1.77 16.22
N GLN A 29 -9.48 -0.77 17.00
CA GLN A 29 -10.37 0.23 17.59
C GLN A 29 -9.95 1.63 17.16
N VAL A 30 -10.91 2.44 16.71
CA VAL A 30 -10.67 3.88 16.47
C VAL A 30 -10.77 4.64 17.79
N VAL A 31 -9.73 5.40 18.11
CA VAL A 31 -9.67 6.25 19.32
C VAL A 31 -9.24 7.66 18.94
N PRO A 32 -9.79 8.72 19.57
CA PRO A 32 -9.32 10.08 19.35
C PRO A 32 -7.84 10.21 19.73
N PHE A 33 -7.04 10.85 18.87
CA PHE A 33 -5.67 11.21 19.22
C PHE A 33 -5.67 12.34 20.25
N VAL A 34 -4.92 12.17 21.33
CA VAL A 34 -4.76 13.17 22.40
C VAL A 34 -3.27 13.36 22.65
N GLU A 35 -2.80 14.60 22.60
CA GLU A 35 -1.41 14.95 22.87
C GLU A 35 -1.03 14.53 24.31
N GLY A 36 0.11 13.85 24.46
CA GLY A 36 0.55 13.29 25.75
C GLY A 36 -0.07 11.94 26.14
N MET A 37 -0.88 11.32 25.26
CA MET A 37 -1.36 9.94 25.47
C MET A 37 -0.15 8.98 25.57
N GLY A 38 -0.09 8.22 26.67
CA GLY A 38 0.98 7.23 26.89
C GLY A 38 1.00 6.17 25.79
N LEU A 39 2.19 5.96 25.20
CA LEU A 39 2.37 5.10 24.04
C LEU A 39 2.87 3.67 24.39
N ASP A 40 2.44 3.12 25.52
CA ASP A 40 2.91 1.79 25.95
C ASP A 40 2.09 0.62 25.35
N SER A 41 2.79 -0.42 24.88
CA SER A 41 2.33 -1.80 24.54
C SER A 41 1.30 -2.07 23.42
N ALA A 42 0.58 -1.08 22.89
CA ALA A 42 -0.39 -1.28 21.79
C ALA A 42 0.21 -0.98 20.40
N HIS A 43 -0.18 -1.76 19.39
CA HIS A 43 0.08 -1.41 18.00
C HIS A 43 -0.77 -0.21 17.61
N ARG A 44 -0.18 0.83 17.01
CA ARG A 44 -0.88 2.10 16.73
C ARG A 44 -0.76 2.50 15.29
N ILE A 45 -1.86 2.90 14.70
CA ILE A 45 -1.93 3.40 13.33
C ILE A 45 -2.46 4.83 13.40
N LEU A 46 -1.75 5.79 12.81
CA LEU A 46 -2.25 7.16 12.72
C LEU A 46 -3.34 7.22 11.64
N LEU A 47 -4.50 7.74 12.00
CA LEU A 47 -5.62 7.99 11.11
C LEU A 47 -5.81 9.49 10.99
N ALA A 48 -5.43 10.08 9.85
CA ALA A 48 -5.45 11.54 9.67
C ALA A 48 -5.70 11.93 8.21
N ALA A 49 -5.68 13.23 7.93
CA ALA A 49 -5.70 13.76 6.56
C ALA A 49 -4.46 13.31 5.78
N GLY A 50 -4.58 13.19 4.46
CA GLY A 50 -3.53 12.67 3.56
C GLY A 50 -2.34 13.61 3.34
N ASP A 51 -1.91 14.36 4.36
CA ASP A 51 -0.78 15.27 4.26
C ASP A 51 0.57 14.57 4.50
N PHE A 52 1.60 15.03 3.78
CA PHE A 52 2.92 14.40 3.78
C PHE A 52 3.53 14.27 5.19
N SER A 53 3.41 15.31 6.02
CA SER A 53 3.97 15.33 7.37
C SER A 53 3.32 14.28 8.27
N ARG A 54 1.99 14.11 8.19
CA ARG A 54 1.28 13.05 8.93
C ARG A 54 1.58 11.66 8.39
N ILE A 55 1.69 11.50 7.07
CA ILE A 55 2.08 10.22 6.47
C ILE A 55 3.46 9.80 6.99
N GLN A 56 4.44 10.70 6.96
CA GLN A 56 5.79 10.44 7.49
C GLN A 56 5.75 10.10 8.99
N LEU A 57 4.97 10.84 9.77
CA LEU A 57 4.80 10.59 11.20
C LEU A 57 4.24 9.17 11.47
N GLY A 58 3.18 8.77 10.76
CA GLY A 58 2.54 7.46 10.93
C GLY A 58 3.45 6.26 10.61
N LEU A 59 4.42 6.45 9.71
CA LEU A 59 5.36 5.41 9.32
C LEU A 59 6.57 5.29 10.26
N HIS A 60 6.75 6.22 11.19
CA HIS A 60 7.87 6.23 12.12
C HIS A 60 7.47 5.62 13.49
N PRO A 61 8.33 4.79 14.12
CA PRO A 61 8.09 4.37 15.50
C PRO A 61 7.89 5.57 16.45
N PRO A 62 7.01 5.47 17.46
CA PRO A 62 6.33 4.25 17.94
C PRO A 62 5.02 3.91 17.18
N LEU A 63 4.63 4.70 16.17
CA LEU A 63 3.51 4.35 15.30
C LEU A 63 3.90 3.15 14.42
N SER A 64 2.91 2.40 13.98
CA SER A 64 3.04 1.19 13.15
C SER A 64 2.30 1.36 11.83
N GLY A 65 1.90 2.57 11.47
CA GLY A 65 1.29 2.80 10.19
C GLY A 65 0.50 4.09 10.08
N PHE A 66 0.06 4.35 8.86
CA PHE A 66 -0.76 5.49 8.50
C PHE A 66 -1.97 5.05 7.67
N VAL A 67 -3.12 5.63 7.97
CA VAL A 67 -4.36 5.45 7.23
C VAL A 67 -4.93 6.83 6.92
N GLN A 68 -5.13 7.12 5.64
CA GLN A 68 -5.80 8.33 5.21
C GLN A 68 -7.30 8.26 5.51
N GLY A 69 -7.81 9.27 6.22
CA GLY A 69 -9.20 9.34 6.70
C GLY A 69 -10.06 10.43 6.06
N ASP A 70 -9.50 11.28 5.21
CA ASP A 70 -10.18 12.41 4.55
C ASP A 70 -10.65 12.11 3.11
N GLY A 71 -10.62 10.83 2.71
CA GLY A 71 -11.08 10.38 1.40
C GLY A 71 -12.61 10.47 1.22
N PRO A 72 -13.11 10.48 -0.03
CA PRO A 72 -14.53 10.59 -0.34
C PRO A 72 -15.32 9.28 -0.11
N ARG A 73 -14.62 8.17 0.14
CA ARG A 73 -15.19 6.83 0.36
C ARG A 73 -15.14 6.46 1.85
N PRO A 74 -16.04 5.57 2.33
CA PRO A 74 -15.93 4.98 3.65
C PRO A 74 -14.55 4.35 3.87
N LEU A 75 -14.07 4.40 5.12
CA LEU A 75 -12.80 3.78 5.47
C LEU A 75 -12.93 2.25 5.43
N GLU A 76 -12.22 1.64 4.49
CA GLU A 76 -12.06 0.20 4.35
C GLU A 76 -10.57 -0.14 4.50
N LEU A 77 -10.19 -0.78 5.61
CA LEU A 77 -8.80 -1.17 5.84
C LEU A 77 -8.65 -2.68 5.60
N GLY A 78 -7.75 -3.06 4.70
CA GLY A 78 -7.49 -4.46 4.40
C GLY A 78 -6.95 -5.23 5.61
N ARG A 79 -7.36 -6.49 5.76
CA ARG A 79 -6.91 -7.37 6.86
C ARG A 79 -5.38 -7.52 6.90
N ARG A 80 -4.70 -7.49 5.75
CA ARG A 80 -3.23 -7.54 5.65
C ARG A 80 -2.54 -6.39 6.35
N CYS A 81 -3.10 -5.19 6.31
CA CYS A 81 -2.56 -4.04 7.03
C CYS A 81 -2.54 -4.32 8.54
N LEU A 82 -3.65 -4.84 9.07
CA LEU A 82 -3.78 -5.18 10.48
C LEU A 82 -2.86 -6.33 10.88
N ASP A 83 -2.78 -7.38 10.07
CA ASP A 83 -1.94 -8.55 10.33
C ASP A 83 -0.43 -8.21 10.26
N ALA A 84 -0.02 -7.35 9.33
CA ALA A 84 1.36 -6.88 9.26
C ALA A 84 1.75 -6.09 10.51
N VAL A 85 0.86 -5.21 10.98
CA VAL A 85 1.04 -4.41 12.19
C VAL A 85 1.15 -5.32 13.42
N ARG A 86 0.27 -6.32 13.58
CA ARG A 86 0.37 -7.36 14.63
C ARG A 86 1.68 -8.11 14.59
N GLY A 87 2.19 -8.40 13.40
CA GLY A 87 3.47 -9.07 13.19
C GLY A 87 4.69 -8.21 13.51
N GLY A 88 4.53 -7.02 14.09
CA GLY A 88 5.62 -6.09 14.38
C GLY A 88 6.06 -5.26 13.17
N GLY A 89 5.32 -5.35 12.06
CA GLY A 89 5.54 -4.62 10.84
C GLY A 89 4.88 -3.24 10.82
N PHE A 90 4.50 -2.79 9.63
CA PHE A 90 3.73 -1.56 9.46
C PHE A 90 2.75 -1.63 8.29
N CYS A 91 1.80 -0.69 8.26
CA CYS A 91 0.91 -0.48 7.12
C CYS A 91 0.84 0.99 6.68
N LEU A 92 0.62 1.20 5.38
CA LEU A 92 0.31 2.49 4.78
C LEU A 92 -0.93 2.32 3.92
N SER A 93 -1.94 3.15 4.13
CA SER A 93 -3.23 3.02 3.46
C SER A 93 -3.65 4.40 2.96
N LEU A 94 -3.51 4.66 1.66
CA LEU A 94 -3.78 5.94 1.01
C LEU A 94 -4.90 5.82 -0.02
N ILE A 95 -5.58 6.93 -0.33
CA ILE A 95 -6.42 6.96 -1.54
C ILE A 95 -5.54 7.09 -2.79
N ALA A 96 -6.05 6.66 -3.94
CA ALA A 96 -5.31 6.60 -5.20
C ALA A 96 -4.76 7.97 -5.61
N ALA A 97 -5.50 9.06 -5.40
CA ALA A 97 -5.01 10.41 -5.67
C ALA A 97 -3.74 10.74 -4.87
N THR A 98 -3.78 10.56 -3.56
CA THR A 98 -2.63 10.84 -2.69
C THR A 98 -1.47 9.89 -2.96
N ALA A 99 -1.74 8.60 -3.18
CA ALA A 99 -0.72 7.61 -3.55
C ALA A 99 -0.05 7.91 -4.90
N TYR A 100 -0.76 8.52 -5.85
CA TYR A 100 -0.20 8.95 -7.13
C TYR A 100 0.73 10.18 -6.97
N GLU A 101 0.39 11.10 -6.07
CA GLU A 101 1.14 12.35 -5.87
C GLU A 101 2.37 12.21 -4.96
N CYS A 102 2.40 11.19 -4.10
CA CYS A 102 3.51 10.97 -3.17
C CYS A 102 4.44 9.83 -3.61
N ASP A 103 5.71 9.94 -3.24
CA ASP A 103 6.67 8.87 -3.39
C ASP A 103 6.50 7.83 -2.28
N VAL A 104 5.52 6.95 -2.48
CA VAL A 104 5.16 5.86 -1.55
C VAL A 104 6.35 4.94 -1.30
N ALA A 105 7.14 4.63 -2.34
CA ALA A 105 8.29 3.77 -2.22
C ALA A 105 9.35 4.37 -1.28
N ALA A 106 9.69 5.65 -1.47
CA ALA A 106 10.62 6.36 -0.60
C ALA A 106 10.09 6.51 0.84
N LEU A 107 8.78 6.67 1.02
CA LEU A 107 8.15 6.69 2.35
C LEU A 107 8.28 5.34 3.07
N CYS A 108 7.96 4.26 2.38
CA CYS A 108 8.02 2.91 2.93
C CYS A 108 9.45 2.42 3.16
N ILE A 109 10.40 2.70 2.26
CA ILE A 109 11.79 2.22 2.40
C ILE A 109 12.46 2.78 3.66
N ARG A 110 12.14 4.03 4.03
CA ARG A 110 12.61 4.62 5.30
C ARG A 110 12.11 3.83 6.51
N SER A 111 10.82 3.48 6.53
CA SER A 111 10.25 2.67 7.63
C SER A 111 10.82 1.24 7.63
N ILE A 112 11.01 0.65 6.44
CA ILE A 112 11.60 -0.68 6.27
C ILE A 112 13.04 -0.71 6.81
N ALA A 113 13.86 0.30 6.43
CA ALA A 113 15.24 0.41 6.88
C ALA A 113 15.36 0.53 8.40
N GLN A 114 14.45 1.28 9.03
CA GLN A 114 14.44 1.45 10.49
C GLN A 114 13.99 0.20 11.25
N ARG A 115 13.03 -0.57 10.72
CA ARG A 115 12.42 -1.70 11.43
C ARG A 115 13.10 -3.04 11.18
N PHE A 116 13.53 -3.29 9.95
CA PHE A 116 14.03 -4.59 9.53
C PHE A 116 15.53 -4.59 9.24
N ALA A 117 16.13 -3.40 9.09
CA ALA A 117 17.56 -3.22 8.83
C ALA A 117 18.13 -4.08 7.68
N PRO A 118 17.48 -4.15 6.49
CA PRO A 118 18.08 -4.83 5.34
C PRO A 118 19.41 -4.19 4.90
N PRO A 119 20.32 -4.94 4.28
CA PRO A 119 21.49 -4.40 3.59
C PRO A 119 21.11 -3.41 2.48
N GLU A 120 22.02 -2.50 2.15
CA GLU A 120 21.79 -1.44 1.15
C GLU A 120 21.31 -1.98 -0.21
N ALA A 121 21.99 -2.98 -0.78
CA ALA A 121 21.59 -3.58 -2.05
C ALA A 121 20.16 -4.17 -2.04
N VAL A 122 19.72 -4.66 -0.88
CA VAL A 122 18.37 -5.20 -0.71
C VAL A 122 17.36 -4.07 -0.55
N ARG A 123 17.75 -2.94 0.06
CA ARG A 123 16.90 -1.73 0.12
C ARG A 123 16.58 -1.20 -1.26
N ASP A 124 17.58 -1.06 -2.12
CA ASP A 124 17.40 -0.57 -3.50
C ASP A 124 16.46 -1.50 -4.28
N SER A 125 16.61 -2.81 -4.09
CA SER A 125 15.74 -3.82 -4.70
C SER A 125 14.30 -3.73 -4.21
N ILE A 126 14.10 -3.52 -2.89
CA ILE A 126 12.79 -3.32 -2.28
C ILE A 126 12.14 -2.03 -2.79
N GLU A 127 12.87 -0.91 -2.80
CA GLU A 127 12.36 0.40 -3.20
C GLU A 127 11.90 0.39 -4.66
N LEU A 128 12.73 -0.15 -5.56
CA LEU A 128 12.41 -0.25 -6.97
C LEU A 128 11.21 -1.18 -7.23
N ALA A 129 11.17 -2.36 -6.60
CA ALA A 129 10.04 -3.28 -6.73
C ALA A 129 8.74 -2.67 -6.16
N LEU A 130 8.83 -1.95 -5.03
CA LEU A 130 7.69 -1.30 -4.42
C LEU A 130 7.16 -0.14 -5.27
N GLY A 131 8.03 0.66 -5.88
CA GLY A 131 7.63 1.73 -6.81
C GLY A 131 6.82 1.19 -7.99
N GLU A 132 7.29 0.11 -8.61
CA GLU A 132 6.57 -0.58 -9.69
C GLU A 132 5.24 -1.16 -9.20
N ALA A 133 5.23 -1.81 -8.04
CA ALA A 133 4.03 -2.41 -7.48
C ALA A 133 2.94 -1.36 -7.15
N VAL A 134 3.35 -0.25 -6.53
CA VAL A 134 2.44 0.88 -6.22
C VAL A 134 1.96 1.55 -7.49
N GLY A 135 2.84 1.80 -8.47
CA GLY A 135 2.44 2.36 -9.76
C GLY A 135 1.37 1.52 -10.46
N ASN A 136 1.54 0.19 -10.46
CA ASN A 136 0.54 -0.73 -10.99
C ASN A 136 -0.77 -0.70 -10.19
N ALA A 137 -0.70 -0.73 -8.86
CA ALA A 137 -1.86 -0.70 -7.98
C ALA A 137 -2.66 0.62 -8.12
N VAL A 138 -1.99 1.75 -8.30
CA VAL A 138 -2.63 3.05 -8.53
C VAL A 138 -3.23 3.11 -9.92
N ILE A 139 -2.42 2.93 -10.98
CA ILE A 139 -2.82 3.20 -12.37
C ILE A 139 -3.75 2.12 -12.89
N HIS A 140 -3.35 0.85 -12.76
CA HIS A 140 -4.06 -0.28 -13.34
C HIS A 140 -5.11 -0.86 -12.41
N GLY A 141 -4.87 -0.80 -11.09
CA GLY A 141 -5.82 -1.23 -10.07
C GLY A 141 -6.89 -0.18 -9.79
N SER A 142 -6.60 0.72 -8.86
CA SER A 142 -7.57 1.70 -8.34
C SER A 142 -8.10 2.64 -9.41
N LEU A 143 -7.27 3.22 -10.27
CA LEU A 143 -7.73 4.08 -11.36
C LEU A 143 -8.32 3.29 -12.53
N GLY A 144 -8.09 1.96 -12.60
CA GLY A 144 -8.69 1.08 -13.61
C GLY A 144 -8.31 1.43 -15.05
N ILE A 145 -7.08 1.89 -15.28
CA ILE A 145 -6.56 2.24 -16.60
C ILE A 145 -5.87 1.01 -17.18
N SER A 146 -6.19 0.62 -18.41
CA SER A 146 -5.60 -0.60 -19.00
C SER A 146 -4.09 -0.46 -19.22
N SER A 147 -3.36 -1.55 -19.01
CA SER A 147 -1.93 -1.68 -19.29
C SER A 147 -1.62 -1.94 -20.77
N ASP A 148 -2.63 -2.15 -21.62
CA ASP A 148 -2.48 -2.68 -22.98
C ASP A 148 -2.17 -1.60 -24.03
N MET A 149 -1.65 -0.46 -23.59
CA MET A 149 -1.35 0.65 -24.48
C MET A 149 -0.09 0.39 -25.31
N ARG A 150 -0.21 0.64 -26.61
CA ARG A 150 0.87 0.52 -27.58
C ARG A 150 1.61 1.85 -27.66
N ALA A 151 2.84 1.79 -28.16
CA ALA A 151 3.76 2.91 -28.22
C ALA A 151 3.47 3.86 -29.40
N SER A 152 2.25 4.40 -29.49
CA SER A 152 1.92 5.50 -30.40
C SER A 152 1.72 6.81 -29.62
N LEU A 153 2.04 7.96 -30.23
CA LEU A 153 1.88 9.27 -29.60
C LEU A 153 0.41 9.55 -29.24
N ALA A 154 -0.52 9.12 -30.08
CA ALA A 154 -1.96 9.27 -29.85
C ALA A 154 -2.45 8.44 -28.65
N GLU A 155 -1.96 7.22 -28.49
CA GLU A 155 -2.28 6.38 -27.32
C GLU A 155 -1.69 6.95 -26.03
N TYR A 156 -0.49 7.53 -26.11
CA TYR A 156 0.10 8.25 -24.98
C TYR A 156 -0.74 9.47 -24.58
N GLN A 157 -1.19 10.28 -25.53
CA GLN A 157 -2.09 11.41 -25.23
C GLN A 157 -3.42 10.95 -24.64
N HIS A 158 -4.00 9.87 -25.17
CA HIS A 158 -5.22 9.29 -24.64
C HIS A 158 -5.04 8.78 -23.20
N PHE A 159 -3.92 8.14 -22.89
CA PHE A 159 -3.57 7.72 -21.54
C PHE A 159 -3.58 8.88 -20.56
N HIS A 160 -2.86 9.96 -20.87
CA HIS A 160 -2.72 11.11 -19.99
C HIS A 160 -4.06 11.77 -19.73
N SER A 161 -4.87 11.95 -20.78
CA SER A 161 -6.24 12.45 -20.63
C SER A 161 -7.08 11.56 -19.71
N LEU A 162 -7.06 10.24 -19.92
CA LEU A 162 -7.81 9.29 -19.11
C LEU A 162 -7.32 9.27 -17.66
N LEU A 163 -6.01 9.35 -17.44
CA LEU A 163 -5.39 9.41 -16.13
C LEU A 163 -5.87 10.64 -15.35
N GLU A 164 -5.82 11.81 -15.98
CA GLU A 164 -6.34 13.04 -15.40
C GLU A 164 -7.84 12.95 -15.10
N ASP A 165 -8.63 12.38 -16.00
CA ASP A 165 -10.08 12.22 -15.80
C ASP A 165 -10.38 11.29 -14.61
N ARG A 166 -9.66 10.17 -14.48
CA ARG A 166 -9.81 9.23 -13.36
C ARG A 166 -9.34 9.82 -12.02
N LEU A 167 -8.30 10.67 -12.04
CA LEU A 167 -7.83 11.39 -10.85
C LEU A 167 -8.81 12.48 -10.39
N ARG A 168 -9.63 13.03 -11.30
CA ARG A 168 -10.69 14.00 -10.97
C ARG A 168 -11.99 13.34 -10.51
N ASP A 169 -12.22 12.08 -10.86
CA ASP A 169 -13.41 11.33 -10.47
C ASP A 169 -13.26 10.75 -9.04
N PRO A 170 -14.04 11.21 -8.04
CA PRO A 170 -13.96 10.70 -6.66
C PRO A 170 -14.21 9.20 -6.55
N HIS A 171 -14.93 8.59 -7.51
CA HIS A 171 -15.14 7.16 -7.54
C HIS A 171 -13.84 6.37 -7.71
N PHE A 172 -12.94 6.83 -8.57
CA PHE A 172 -11.66 6.18 -8.86
C PHE A 172 -10.55 6.73 -7.97
N ALA A 173 -10.43 8.05 -7.88
CA ALA A 173 -9.42 8.75 -7.08
C ALA A 173 -9.52 8.44 -5.58
N GLY A 174 -10.72 8.14 -5.09
CA GLY A 174 -11.00 7.77 -3.71
C GLY A 174 -10.78 6.29 -3.36
N ARG A 175 -10.53 5.42 -4.35
CA ARG A 175 -10.19 4.00 -4.09
C ARG A 175 -8.84 3.90 -3.39
N ARG A 176 -8.66 2.86 -2.60
CA ARG A 176 -7.48 2.71 -1.73
C ARG A 176 -6.34 1.95 -2.39
N VAL A 177 -5.13 2.32 -2.02
CA VAL A 177 -3.90 1.54 -2.21
C VAL A 177 -3.27 1.32 -0.85
N ASP A 178 -3.07 0.04 -0.52
CA ASP A 178 -2.58 -0.41 0.77
C ASP A 178 -1.20 -1.06 0.60
N VAL A 179 -0.20 -0.58 1.33
CA VAL A 179 1.10 -1.22 1.48
C VAL A 179 1.20 -1.79 2.89
N ALA A 180 1.48 -3.07 3.01
CA ALA A 180 1.73 -3.72 4.30
C ALA A 180 3.08 -4.43 4.25
N ALA A 181 3.89 -4.26 5.30
CA ALA A 181 5.22 -4.85 5.38
C ALA A 181 5.42 -5.50 6.74
N SER A 182 5.82 -6.78 6.75
CA SER A 182 6.11 -7.55 7.96
C SER A 182 7.22 -8.57 7.71
N GLY A 183 7.91 -8.96 8.78
CA GLY A 183 9.05 -9.85 8.70
C GLY A 183 9.94 -9.78 9.94
N GLY A 184 11.11 -10.38 9.85
CA GLY A 184 12.09 -10.45 10.92
C GLY A 184 13.22 -11.40 10.53
N GLY A 185 14.31 -11.47 11.31
CA GLY A 185 15.35 -12.50 11.10
C GLY A 185 15.85 -12.67 9.66
N GLY A 186 16.07 -11.57 8.93
CA GLY A 186 16.60 -11.59 7.56
C GLY A 186 15.56 -11.78 6.45
N HIS A 187 14.26 -11.74 6.74
CA HIS A 187 13.21 -11.77 5.71
C HIS A 187 12.22 -10.62 5.84
N LEU A 188 11.67 -10.22 4.70
CA LEU A 188 10.61 -9.21 4.60
C LEU A 188 9.57 -9.66 3.59
N THR A 189 8.30 -9.58 3.97
CA THR A 189 7.16 -9.67 3.06
C THR A 189 6.56 -8.29 2.93
N VAL A 190 6.41 -7.82 1.69
CA VAL A 190 5.72 -6.57 1.35
C VAL A 190 4.55 -6.91 0.45
N SER A 191 3.35 -6.49 0.81
CA SER A 191 2.16 -6.61 -0.04
C SER A 191 1.65 -5.25 -0.46
N VAL A 192 1.29 -5.10 -1.73
CA VAL A 192 0.58 -3.94 -2.27
C VAL A 192 -0.80 -4.39 -2.73
N SER A 193 -1.85 -3.79 -2.18
CA SER A 193 -3.24 -4.12 -2.49
C SER A 193 -3.99 -2.90 -3.05
N ASP A 194 -4.91 -3.13 -3.98
CA ASP A 194 -5.76 -2.09 -4.57
C ASP A 194 -7.27 -2.45 -4.55
N GLN A 195 -8.12 -1.47 -4.88
CA GLN A 195 -9.58 -1.65 -4.97
C GLN A 195 -10.09 -1.68 -6.43
N GLY A 196 -9.25 -2.11 -7.36
CA GLY A 196 -9.58 -2.33 -8.76
C GLY A 196 -10.33 -3.64 -9.01
N GLU A 197 -10.41 -4.05 -10.27
CA GLU A 197 -11.08 -5.30 -10.67
C GLU A 197 -10.21 -6.54 -10.45
N GLY A 198 -8.91 -6.34 -10.17
CA GLY A 198 -7.91 -7.38 -10.11
C GLY A 198 -7.33 -7.72 -11.48
N PHE A 199 -6.16 -8.32 -11.47
CA PHE A 199 -5.46 -8.72 -12.68
C PHE A 199 -4.86 -10.12 -12.52
N ASP A 200 -4.82 -10.92 -13.59
CA ASP A 200 -4.23 -12.27 -13.58
C ASP A 200 -2.69 -12.20 -13.49
N ILE A 201 -2.21 -11.93 -12.27
CA ILE A 201 -0.80 -11.78 -11.92
C ILE A 201 -0.04 -13.07 -12.27
N ASP A 202 -0.61 -14.24 -11.98
CA ASP A 202 0.05 -15.53 -12.21
C ASP A 202 0.31 -15.77 -13.69
N SER A 203 -0.66 -15.48 -14.57
CA SER A 203 -0.42 -15.64 -16.01
C SER A 203 0.56 -14.61 -16.56
N ARG A 204 0.64 -13.39 -16.02
CA ARG A 204 1.69 -12.44 -16.41
C ARG A 204 3.07 -12.79 -15.87
N LEU A 205 3.16 -13.31 -14.65
CA LEU A 205 4.41 -13.82 -14.09
C LEU A 205 4.92 -15.01 -14.92
N ALA A 206 4.03 -15.85 -15.45
CA ALA A 206 4.39 -16.94 -16.36
C ALA A 206 4.86 -16.43 -17.74
N ARG A 207 4.24 -15.37 -18.28
CA ARG A 207 4.56 -14.80 -19.60
C ARG A 207 5.78 -13.87 -19.61
N SER A 208 6.22 -13.34 -18.47
CA SER A 208 7.34 -12.38 -18.36
C SER A 208 8.73 -12.97 -18.69
N ALA A 209 8.80 -14.26 -19.08
CA ALA A 209 9.99 -14.85 -19.68
C ALA A 209 10.24 -14.37 -21.13
N ASP A 210 9.22 -13.84 -21.82
CA ASP A 210 9.36 -13.33 -23.19
C ASP A 210 9.75 -11.84 -23.21
N ARG A 211 10.96 -11.58 -23.72
CA ARG A 211 11.59 -10.24 -23.82
C ARG A 211 10.85 -9.23 -24.72
N GLU A 212 9.76 -9.63 -25.36
CA GLU A 212 9.05 -8.82 -26.37
C GLU A 212 7.75 -8.15 -25.86
N ALA A 213 7.25 -8.50 -24.66
CA ALA A 213 6.08 -7.85 -24.09
C ALA A 213 6.41 -6.44 -23.56
N LYS A 214 5.93 -5.39 -24.24
CA LYS A 214 6.11 -3.99 -23.82
C LYS A 214 5.20 -3.60 -22.64
N SER A 215 4.06 -4.27 -22.48
CA SER A 215 3.22 -4.23 -21.28
C SER A 215 3.68 -5.31 -20.28
N GLY A 216 3.85 -4.96 -19.00
CA GLY A 216 4.27 -5.90 -17.95
C GLY A 216 5.76 -5.90 -17.58
N ARG A 217 6.54 -4.91 -18.06
CA ARG A 217 7.95 -4.72 -17.62
C ARG A 217 8.08 -4.57 -16.11
N GLY A 218 7.16 -3.85 -15.47
CA GLY A 218 7.15 -3.66 -14.01
C GLY A 218 7.07 -4.98 -13.25
N LEU A 219 6.14 -5.87 -13.61
CA LEU A 219 6.06 -7.21 -12.99
C LEU A 219 7.30 -8.07 -13.28
N GLY A 220 7.88 -7.97 -14.48
CA GLY A 220 9.14 -8.63 -14.80
C GLY A 220 10.31 -8.14 -13.95
N LEU A 221 10.40 -6.82 -13.72
CA LEU A 221 11.40 -6.21 -12.85
C LEU A 221 11.21 -6.63 -11.39
N ILE A 222 9.98 -6.57 -10.86
CA ILE A 222 9.65 -7.03 -9.51
C ILE A 222 10.10 -8.48 -9.30
N ARG A 223 9.81 -9.37 -10.26
CA ARG A 223 10.22 -10.78 -10.20
C ARG A 223 11.75 -10.99 -10.22
N GLN A 224 12.51 -10.08 -10.81
CA GLN A 224 13.98 -10.14 -10.80
C GLN A 224 14.58 -9.66 -9.47
N LEU A 225 13.89 -8.75 -8.77
CA LEU A 225 14.36 -8.12 -7.55
C LEU A 225 13.93 -8.86 -6.28
N ALA A 226 12.73 -9.46 -6.28
CA ALA A 226 12.20 -10.21 -5.16
C ALA A 226 12.63 -11.68 -5.21
N ALA A 227 12.77 -12.31 -4.04
CA ALA A 227 13.04 -13.74 -3.93
C ALA A 227 11.82 -14.59 -4.32
N ASP A 228 10.61 -14.07 -4.07
CA ASP A 228 9.34 -14.70 -4.44
C ASP A 228 8.26 -13.63 -4.66
N VAL A 229 7.33 -13.92 -5.57
CA VAL A 229 6.22 -13.03 -5.92
C VAL A 229 4.95 -13.85 -6.10
N ALA A 230 3.85 -13.43 -5.48
CA ALA A 230 2.55 -14.08 -5.60
C ALA A 230 1.42 -13.07 -5.85
N GLY A 231 0.47 -13.44 -6.69
CA GLY A 231 -0.82 -12.75 -6.81
C GLY A 231 -1.85 -13.34 -5.86
N GLU A 232 -2.56 -12.50 -5.12
CA GLU A 232 -3.60 -12.91 -4.17
C GLU A 232 -4.87 -12.05 -4.35
N ASP A 233 -5.95 -12.42 -3.65
CA ASP A 233 -7.21 -11.65 -3.60
C ASP A 233 -7.84 -11.40 -4.98
N GLY A 234 -7.79 -12.40 -5.87
CA GLY A 234 -8.29 -12.28 -7.23
C GLY A 234 -7.46 -11.34 -8.10
N GLY A 235 -6.19 -11.15 -7.77
CA GLY A 235 -5.28 -10.30 -8.54
C GLY A 235 -5.22 -8.84 -8.10
N ARG A 236 -5.84 -8.50 -6.96
CA ARG A 236 -5.80 -7.15 -6.36
C ARG A 236 -4.66 -6.97 -5.38
N THR A 237 -3.97 -8.05 -5.03
CA THR A 237 -2.85 -8.01 -4.10
C THR A 237 -1.62 -8.63 -4.77
N LEU A 238 -0.54 -7.87 -4.82
CA LEU A 238 0.79 -8.38 -5.15
C LEU A 238 1.59 -8.55 -3.85
N VAL A 239 2.06 -9.77 -3.59
CA VAL A 239 2.93 -10.10 -2.46
C VAL A 239 4.35 -10.31 -2.97
N MET A 240 5.32 -9.59 -2.40
CA MET A 240 6.74 -9.67 -2.71
C MET A 240 7.49 -10.10 -1.46
N ARG A 241 8.37 -11.10 -1.59
CA ARG A 241 9.22 -11.57 -0.48
C ARG A 241 10.68 -11.30 -0.79
N PHE A 242 11.39 -10.80 0.20
CA PHE A 242 12.83 -10.50 0.16
C PHE A 242 13.51 -11.24 1.31
N ALA A 243 14.76 -11.65 1.10
CA ALA A 243 15.58 -12.33 2.09
C ALA A 243 17.04 -11.84 2.00
N TRP A 244 17.73 -11.81 3.14
CA TRP A 244 19.13 -11.39 3.28
C TRP A 244 19.81 -11.99 4.51
#